data_AF-A0ABD6YMN1-F1
#
_entry.id   AF-A0ABD6YMN1-F1
#
_cell.length_a   1.000
_cell.length_b   1.000
_cell.length_c   1.000
_cell.angle_alpha   90.00
_cell.angle_beta   90.00
_cell.angle_gamma   90.00
#
_symmetry.space_group_name_H-M   'P 1'
#
loop_
_entity.id
_entity.type
_entity.pdbx_description
1 polymer ?
#
loop_
_entity_poly.entity_id
_entity_poly.type
_entity_poly.pdbx_seq_one_letter_code
_entity_poly.pdbx_strand_id
1 'polypeptide(L)'
;MERRKLQEIINKYYNDIFIPDIVEINSFVMDREYFLDIFQVRYEISIEINRPIKGLEETLNTIRNTCETKIQSTSIEGSNINLIIYTNSSFNEIYGIVNFFN
;
A
#
# COMPACT_ATOMS: atom_id res chain seq x y z
N MET A 1 -4.37 -14.93 -3.17
CA MET A 1 -5.16 -13.75 -3.58
C MET A 1 -5.26 -13.74 -5.09
N GLU A 2 -6.43 -13.48 -5.66
CA GLU A 2 -6.60 -13.43 -7.11
C GLU A 2 -6.11 -12.08 -7.65
N ARG A 3 -5.14 -12.11 -8.57
CA ARG A 3 -4.60 -10.96 -9.31
C ARG A 3 -5.70 -10.03 -9.86
N ARG A 4 -6.84 -10.59 -10.25
CA ARG A 4 -8.05 -9.85 -10.68
C ARG A 4 -8.55 -8.87 -9.62
N LYS A 5 -8.66 -9.29 -8.35
CA LYS A 5 -9.12 -8.42 -7.25
C LYS A 5 -8.15 -7.25 -7.02
N LEU A 6 -6.85 -7.49 -7.16
CA LEU A 6 -5.85 -6.42 -7.09
C LEU A 6 -5.96 -5.43 -8.24
N GLN A 7 -6.14 -5.92 -9.47
CA GLN A 7 -6.36 -5.05 -10.62
C GLN A 7 -7.61 -4.19 -10.44
N GLU A 8 -8.70 -4.77 -9.92
CA GLU A 8 -9.93 -4.02 -9.61
C GLU A 8 -9.73 -2.95 -8.54
N ILE A 9 -8.90 -3.23 -7.51
CA ILE A 9 -8.55 -2.25 -6.48
C ILE A 9 -7.72 -1.12 -7.10
N ILE A 10 -6.67 -1.44 -7.86
CA ILE A 10 -5.77 -0.46 -8.48
C ILE A 10 -6.53 0.45 -9.42
N ASN A 11 -7.42 -0.10 -10.27
CA ASN A 11 -8.22 0.68 -11.21
C ASN A 11 -9.13 1.73 -10.56
N LYS A 12 -9.46 1.61 -9.26
CA LYS A 12 -10.23 2.64 -8.54
C LYS A 12 -9.43 3.92 -8.31
N TYR A 13 -8.09 3.83 -8.30
CA TYR A 13 -7.17 4.92 -7.98
C TYR A 13 -6.28 5.31 -9.16
N TYR A 14 -5.89 4.32 -9.98
CA TYR A 14 -4.97 4.45 -11.09
C TYR A 14 -5.51 3.67 -12.29
N ASN A 15 -6.05 4.37 -13.28
CA ASN A 15 -6.64 3.75 -14.48
C ASN A 15 -5.59 3.26 -15.50
N ASP A 16 -4.36 3.72 -15.35
CA ASP A 16 -3.23 3.50 -16.27
C ASP A 16 -2.29 2.38 -15.82
N ILE A 17 -2.47 1.85 -14.61
CA ILE A 17 -1.61 0.80 -14.06
C ILE A 17 -2.21 -0.58 -14.36
N PHE A 18 -1.50 -1.37 -15.17
CA PHE A 18 -1.81 -2.78 -15.43
C PHE A 18 -0.83 -3.69 -14.68
N ILE A 19 -1.33 -4.79 -14.11
CA ILE A 19 -0.51 -5.80 -13.41
C ILE A 19 -0.29 -7.02 -14.31
N PRO A 20 0.73 -7.04 -15.19
CA PRO A 20 0.99 -8.17 -16.08
C PRO A 20 1.39 -9.43 -15.30
N ASP A 21 1.09 -10.61 -15.85
CA ASP A 21 1.26 -11.90 -15.18
C ASP A 21 2.69 -12.19 -14.68
N ILE A 22 3.69 -11.54 -15.27
CA ILE A 22 5.10 -11.67 -14.91
C ILE A 22 5.47 -10.94 -13.60
N VAL A 23 4.62 -10.05 -13.10
CA VAL A 23 4.88 -9.25 -11.89
C VAL A 23 4.81 -10.11 -10.64
N GLU A 24 5.77 -9.91 -9.75
CA GLU A 24 5.82 -10.55 -8.45
C GLU A 24 4.83 -9.88 -7.49
N ILE A 25 4.03 -10.70 -6.80
CA ILE A 25 3.04 -10.23 -5.84
C ILE A 25 3.31 -10.94 -4.52
N ASN A 26 3.77 -10.15 -3.54
CA ASN A 26 4.03 -10.62 -2.19
C ASN A 26 3.01 -10.03 -1.23
N SER A 27 2.67 -10.77 -0.18
CA SER A 27 1.61 -10.36 0.75
C SER A 27 1.89 -10.88 2.14
N PHE A 28 1.74 -10.01 3.14
CA PHE A 28 1.87 -10.37 4.54
C PHE A 28 0.95 -9.52 5.42
N VAL A 29 0.64 -10.05 6.60
CA VAL A 29 -0.17 -9.36 7.60
C VAL A 29 0.74 -8.79 8.68
N MET A 30 0.47 -7.58 9.13
CA MET A 30 1.16 -6.96 10.27
C MET A 30 0.18 -6.32 11.25
N ASP A 31 0.59 -6.15 12.49
CA ASP A 31 -0.21 -5.46 13.50
C ASP A 31 -0.30 -3.95 13.19
N ARG A 32 -1.46 -3.36 13.46
CA ARG A 32 -1.73 -1.94 13.17
C ARG A 32 -0.73 -1.01 13.86
N GLU A 33 -0.47 -1.24 15.15
CA GLU A 33 0.47 -0.40 15.92
C GLU A 33 1.88 -0.48 15.33
N TYR A 34 2.35 -1.68 15.01
CA TYR A 34 3.65 -1.89 14.37
C TYR A 34 3.75 -1.18 13.02
N PHE A 35 2.69 -1.21 12.22
CA PHE A 35 2.61 -0.42 10.99
C PHE A 35 2.76 1.08 11.30
N LEU A 36 1.97 1.62 12.22
CA LEU A 36 1.97 3.06 12.51
C LEU A 36 3.33 3.53 13.02
N ASP A 37 3.96 2.77 13.92
CA ASP A 37 5.27 3.10 14.49
C ASP A 37 6.35 3.23 13.41
N ILE A 38 6.45 2.23 12.53
CA ILE A 38 7.50 2.20 11.50
C ILE A 38 7.23 3.21 10.40
N PHE A 39 6.00 3.23 9.88
CA PHE A 39 5.69 4.01 8.70
C PHE A 39 5.54 5.50 9.02
N GLN A 40 5.23 5.87 10.27
CA GLN A 40 5.32 7.27 10.70
C GLN A 40 6.75 7.80 10.64
N VAL A 41 7.71 7.07 11.22
CA VAL A 41 9.14 7.44 11.15
C VAL A 41 9.60 7.52 9.70
N ARG A 42 9.19 6.55 8.86
CA ARG A 42 9.54 6.56 7.43
C ARG A 42 8.96 7.76 6.69
N TYR A 43 7.73 8.18 7.03
CA TYR A 43 7.12 9.37 6.45
C TYR A 43 7.92 10.62 6.83
N GLU A 44 8.22 10.81 8.11
CA GLU A 44 9.01 11.96 8.61
C GLU A 44 10.37 12.06 7.92
N ILE A 45 11.12 10.95 7.84
CA ILE A 45 12.40 10.88 7.13
C ILE A 45 12.23 11.27 5.66
N SER A 46 11.18 10.79 4.99
CA SER A 46 10.94 11.07 3.57
C SER A 46 10.73 12.57 3.29
N ILE A 47 10.09 13.28 4.23
CA ILE A 47 9.92 14.74 4.17
C ILE A 47 11.23 15.45 4.44
N GLU A 48 11.98 15.03 5.47
CA GLU A 48 13.26 15.65 5.85
C GLU A 48 14.28 15.60 4.71
N ILE A 49 14.37 14.49 3.98
CA ILE A 49 15.30 14.33 2.85
C ILE A 49 14.75 14.88 1.52
N ASN A 50 13.59 15.54 1.53
CA ASN A 50 12.90 16.08 0.36
C ASN A 50 12.63 15.01 -0.73
N ARG A 51 12.23 13.80 -0.31
CA ARG A 51 11.81 12.69 -1.18
C ARG A 51 10.48 12.11 -0.68
N PRO A 52 9.37 12.86 -0.77
CA PRO A 52 8.09 12.40 -0.27
C PRO A 52 7.63 11.13 -0.97
N ILE A 53 7.09 10.19 -0.20
CA ILE A 53 6.54 8.94 -0.73
C ILE A 53 5.05 9.14 -1.03
N LYS A 54 4.66 9.00 -2.30
CA LYS A 54 3.29 9.26 -2.75
C LYS A 54 2.30 8.29 -2.10
N GLY A 55 1.26 8.84 -1.48
CA GLY A 55 0.17 8.10 -0.82
C GLY A 55 0.47 7.66 0.61
N LEU A 56 1.69 7.84 1.13
CA LEU A 56 2.04 7.36 2.48
C LEU A 56 1.32 8.13 3.60
N GLU A 57 1.23 9.46 3.50
CA GLU A 57 0.53 10.28 4.49
C GLU A 57 -0.97 9.94 4.57
N GLU A 58 -1.63 9.85 3.41
CA GLU A 58 -3.04 9.49 3.30
C GLU A 58 -3.31 8.08 3.88
N THR A 59 -2.40 7.14 3.60
CA THR A 59 -2.46 5.78 4.13
C THR A 59 -2.31 5.77 5.65
N LEU A 60 -1.34 6.51 6.21
CA LEU A 60 -1.14 6.62 7.65
C LEU A 60 -2.38 7.20 8.35
N ASN A 61 -2.94 8.27 7.78
CA ASN A 61 -4.13 8.91 8.33
C ASN A 61 -5.34 7.98 8.29
N THR A 62 -5.50 7.20 7.23
CA THR A 62 -6.59 6.23 7.14
C THR A 62 -6.42 5.09 8.16
N ILE A 63 -5.21 4.54 8.29
CA ILE A 63 -4.92 3.45 9.24
C ILE A 63 -5.04 3.89 10.70
N ARG A 64 -4.69 5.15 11.03
CA ARG A 64 -4.93 5.69 12.39
C ARG A 64 -6.40 5.65 12.79
N ASN A 65 -7.28 5.87 11.81
CA ASN A 65 -8.71 6.02 12.03
C ASN A 65 -9.49 4.71 11.86
N THR A 66 -8.86 3.60 11.46
CA THR A 66 -9.53 2.28 11.43
C THR A 66 -9.53 1.61 12.79
N CYS A 67 -10.57 0.79 13.03
CA CYS A 67 -10.69 -0.09 14.20
C CYS A 67 -9.95 -1.43 14.03
N GLU A 68 -9.39 -1.68 12.85
CA GLU A 68 -8.77 -2.96 12.51
C GLU A 68 -7.40 -3.13 13.17
N THR A 69 -7.20 -4.26 13.86
CA THR A 69 -5.95 -4.51 14.59
C THR A 69 -4.85 -5.06 13.71
N LYS A 70 -5.19 -5.53 12.50
CA LYS A 70 -4.27 -6.12 11.54
C LYS A 70 -4.44 -5.51 10.17
N ILE A 71 -3.31 -5.22 9.55
CA ILE A 71 -3.23 -4.64 8.22
C ILE A 71 -2.62 -5.67 7.28
N GLN A 72 -3.31 -5.94 6.19
CA GLN A 72 -2.79 -6.74 5.08
C GLN A 72 -1.99 -5.81 4.18
N SER A 73 -0.70 -6.11 4.01
CA SER A 73 0.20 -5.44 3.08
C SER A 73 0.41 -6.33 1.87
N THR A 74 0.21 -5.78 0.68
CA THR A 74 0.46 -6.45 -0.60
C THR A 74 1.43 -5.61 -1.42
N SER A 75 2.61 -6.15 -1.70
CA SER A 75 3.58 -5.56 -2.62
C SER A 75 3.37 -6.08 -4.04
N ILE A 76 3.52 -5.21 -5.02
CA ILE A 76 3.39 -5.48 -6.45
C ILE A 76 4.61 -4.86 -7.13
N GLU A 77 5.54 -5.71 -7.56
CA GLU A 77 6.88 -5.30 -8.03
C GLU A 77 7.17 -5.83 -9.44
N GLY A 78 7.49 -4.91 -10.34
CA GLY A 78 7.93 -5.21 -11.70
C GLY A 78 8.63 -4.02 -12.33
N SER A 79 9.06 -4.18 -13.58
CA SER A 79 9.92 -3.19 -14.25
C SER A 79 9.35 -1.77 -14.31
N ASN A 80 8.02 -1.64 -14.37
CA ASN A 80 7.31 -0.36 -14.48
C ASN A 80 6.25 -0.17 -13.37
N ILE A 81 6.30 -0.97 -12.30
CA ILE A 81 5.32 -0.94 -11.22
C ILE A 81 6.02 -1.21 -9.90
N ASN A 82 5.83 -0.30 -8.94
CA ASN A 82 6.30 -0.50 -7.58
C ASN A 82 5.25 0.09 -6.64
N LEU A 83 4.29 -0.77 -6.25
CA LEU A 83 3.15 -0.39 -5.44
C LEU A 83 3.07 -1.27 -4.20
N ILE A 84 2.66 -0.67 -3.09
CA ILE A 84 2.17 -1.41 -1.92
C ILE A 84 0.74 -0.99 -1.66
N ILE A 85 -0.14 -1.97 -1.50
CA ILE A 85 -1.56 -1.77 -1.18
C ILE A 85 -1.80 -2.26 0.25
N TYR A 86 -2.47 -1.43 1.04
CA TYR A 86 -2.86 -1.75 2.41
C TYR A 86 -4.37 -1.94 2.49
N THR A 87 -4.79 -3.11 2.97
CA THR A 87 -6.20 -3.48 3.11
C THR A 87 -6.46 -4.13 4.46
N ASN A 88 -7.73 -4.40 4.77
CA ASN A 88 -8.05 -5.41 5.77
C ASN A 88 -7.74 -6.82 5.27
N SER A 89 -7.80 -7.81 6.18
CA SER A 89 -7.52 -9.21 5.86
C SER A 89 -8.46 -9.82 4.82
N SER A 90 -9.67 -9.24 4.67
CA SER A 90 -10.68 -9.67 3.70
C SER A 90 -10.54 -8.98 2.32
N PHE A 91 -9.62 -8.02 2.18
CA PHE A 91 -9.46 -7.18 0.98
C PHE A 91 -10.74 -6.42 0.58
N ASN A 92 -11.60 -6.10 1.54
CA ASN A 92 -12.85 -5.38 1.30
C ASN A 92 -12.70 -3.89 1.60
N GLU A 93 -11.87 -3.56 2.59
CA GLU A 93 -11.52 -2.20 2.93
C GLU A 93 -10.11 -1.91 2.45
N ILE A 94 -9.93 -0.76 1.80
CA ILE A 94 -8.65 -0.27 1.32
C ILE A 94 -8.26 0.90 2.20
N TYR A 95 -7.11 0.78 2.85
CA TYR A 95 -6.59 1.83 3.72
C TYR A 95 -5.64 2.77 2.99
N GLY A 96 -5.05 2.32 1.89
CA GLY A 96 -4.27 3.18 1.03
C GLY A 96 -3.41 2.43 0.04
N ILE A 97 -2.87 3.19 -0.91
CA ILE A 97 -1.94 2.69 -1.93
C ILE A 97 -0.73 3.61 -1.90
N VAL A 98 0.44 3.02 -1.66
CA VAL A 98 1.71 3.71 -1.66
C VAL A 98 2.43 3.40 -2.97
N ASN A 99 2.85 4.44 -3.67
CA ASN A 99 3.52 4.32 -4.97
C ASN A 99 4.97 4.78 -4.85
N PHE A 100 5.89 3.86 -5.16
CA PHE A 100 7.34 4.08 -5.14
C PHE A 100 7.92 4.30 -6.54
N PHE A 101 7.09 4.21 -7.57
CA PHE A 101 7.46 4.51 -8.94
C PHE A 101 7.45 6.04 -9.14
N ASN A 102 8.63 6.65 -9.15
CA ASN A 102 8.90 8.05 -9.46
C ASN A 102 10.16 8.15 -10.33
#